data_AF-A0A8B8U8H9-F1
#
_entry.id   AF-A0A8B8U8H9-F1
#
_cell.length_a   1.000
_cell.length_b   1.000
_cell.length_c   1.000
_cell.angle_alpha   90.00
_cell.angle_beta   90.00
_cell.angle_gamma   90.00
#
_symmetry.space_group_name_H-M   'P 1'
#
loop_
_entity.id
_entity.type
_entity.pdbx_description
1 polymer ?
#
loop_
_entity_poly.entity_id
_entity_poly.type
_entity_poly.pdbx_seq_one_letter_code
_entity_poly.pdbx_strand_id
1 'polypeptide(L)'
;MLAATTPASAAAKPRAPSGRAGCARAGARSSGHAQSRGQGSGREPGSCCTTFIGCQGEPPGARRLGARCPRRTRPPHPPPPRRPAAPPPPPPSAMAALGHPAAFGRATHVVVRALPESLGQHALRSAKGDEVDFARAERQHQLYVGVLGSKLGLQVVQLPADESLPDCVFVEDVAVVCEETALITRPGAPSRRKEVDMMKEVLEKLQLNIVEMKDENATLDGGDVLFTGREFFVGLSKRTNQRGAEILADTFKDYAVSMVPVADALHLKSFCSMAGPNLIAIGSSEAAQKALKIMQQMSDHRYDKLTVPDDTAANCIYLNIPSKGHVLLHRTPEEYPESAKVYEKLKDHMLIPVSNSELEKVDGLLTCCSIFINKKADS
;
A
#
# COMPACT_ATOMS: atom_id res chain seq x y z
N MET A 1 43.13 -0.25 48.07
CA MET A 1 44.44 0.32 47.69
C MET A 1 44.35 0.65 46.20
N LEU A 2 44.02 1.91 45.87
CA LEU A 2 44.94 2.96 45.35
C LEU A 2 45.40 2.64 43.91
N ALA A 3 45.30 3.48 42.87
CA ALA A 3 44.80 4.84 42.63
C ALA A 3 44.65 4.97 41.08
N ALA A 4 43.57 5.52 40.52
CA ALA A 4 43.44 6.91 40.05
C ALA A 4 44.70 7.56 39.44
N THR A 5 44.70 7.78 38.12
CA THR A 5 45.31 8.97 37.47
C THR A 5 44.70 9.21 36.08
N THR A 6 43.89 10.27 35.98
CA THR A 6 43.62 11.06 34.77
C THR A 6 44.76 12.05 34.53
N PRO A 7 44.85 12.62 33.31
CA PRO A 7 45.16 14.05 33.22
C PRO A 7 44.16 14.86 32.38
N ALA A 8 44.08 16.13 32.79
CA ALA A 8 43.26 17.25 32.34
C ALA A 8 43.52 17.66 30.87
N SER A 9 42.47 18.05 30.14
CA SER A 9 42.04 19.42 29.82
C SER A 9 43.04 20.31 29.08
N ALA A 10 42.71 20.65 27.84
CA ALA A 10 43.09 21.92 27.21
C ALA A 10 41.92 22.43 26.36
N ALA A 11 41.27 23.48 26.85
CA ALA A 11 40.31 24.30 26.11
C ALA A 11 41.04 25.43 25.39
N ALA A 12 40.78 25.62 24.10
CA ALA A 12 41.09 26.85 23.38
C ALA A 12 39.94 27.23 22.44
N LYS A 13 39.61 28.51 22.49
CA LYS A 13 38.39 29.22 22.06
C LYS A 13 38.32 29.52 20.54
N PRO A 14 37.16 30.01 20.04
CA PRO A 14 36.77 29.96 18.63
C PRO A 14 37.32 31.12 17.78
N ARG A 15 37.37 30.92 16.46
CA ARG A 15 37.58 31.98 15.46
C ARG A 15 36.38 32.06 14.51
N ALA A 16 35.80 33.24 14.43
CA ALA A 16 34.96 33.77 13.35
C ALA A 16 35.12 35.30 13.36
N PRO A 17 34.65 36.07 12.36
CA PRO A 17 34.67 35.87 10.92
C PRO A 17 35.38 37.06 10.20
N SER A 18 35.81 36.89 8.94
CA SER A 18 36.23 38.01 8.09
C SER A 18 35.12 38.36 7.10
N GLY A 19 34.70 39.63 7.08
CA GLY A 19 33.56 40.11 6.30
C GLY A 19 33.88 40.76 4.95
N ARG A 20 32.78 40.92 4.19
CA ARG A 20 32.36 42.01 3.28
C ARG A 20 33.27 42.49 2.13
N ALA A 21 32.74 42.36 0.91
CA ALA A 21 32.41 43.41 -0.08
C ALA A 21 31.73 42.71 -1.28
N GLY A 22 30.82 43.25 -2.11
CA GLY A 22 30.23 44.57 -2.31
C GLY A 22 29.38 44.50 -3.61
N CYS A 23 28.39 45.40 -3.70
CA CYS A 23 27.37 45.65 -4.73
C CYS A 23 27.76 45.56 -6.23
N ALA A 24 26.77 45.23 -7.09
CA ALA A 24 26.09 46.13 -8.07
C ALA A 24 25.25 45.30 -9.08
N ARG A 25 23.91 45.40 -9.14
CA ARG A 25 23.04 46.28 -9.96
C ARG A 25 23.28 46.28 -11.48
N ALA A 26 22.30 45.71 -12.22
CA ALA A 26 21.64 46.20 -13.45
C ALA A 26 20.67 45.08 -13.91
N GLY A 27 19.41 45.25 -14.30
CA GLY A 27 18.67 46.38 -14.84
C GLY A 27 18.29 46.08 -16.29
N ALA A 28 17.06 45.64 -16.56
CA ALA A 28 16.33 45.93 -17.82
C ALA A 28 14.90 45.37 -17.78
N ARG A 29 13.95 46.30 -17.97
CA ARG A 29 12.56 46.07 -18.35
C ARG A 29 12.50 45.74 -19.85
N SER A 30 11.50 44.99 -20.31
CA SER A 30 10.39 45.55 -21.12
C SER A 30 9.64 44.48 -21.93
N SER A 31 8.32 44.59 -21.84
CA SER A 31 7.24 44.13 -22.71
C SER A 31 7.50 44.26 -24.23
N GLY A 32 6.89 43.37 -25.01
CA GLY A 32 6.73 43.53 -26.46
C GLY A 32 5.79 42.50 -27.08
N HIS A 33 4.49 42.82 -27.12
CA HIS A 33 3.51 42.25 -28.04
C HIS A 33 3.74 42.84 -29.44
N ALA A 34 3.80 42.02 -30.50
CA ALA A 34 3.37 42.41 -31.84
C ALA A 34 3.16 41.20 -32.76
N GLN A 35 1.98 41.17 -33.36
CA GLN A 35 1.52 40.29 -34.42
C GLN A 35 2.10 40.68 -35.79
N SER A 36 2.19 39.72 -36.72
CA SER A 36 1.64 39.78 -38.11
C SER A 36 2.26 38.63 -38.95
N ARG A 37 1.45 37.66 -39.41
CA ARG A 37 0.69 37.55 -40.68
C ARG A 37 1.49 37.01 -41.88
N GLY A 38 0.89 36.00 -42.53
CA GLY A 38 1.19 35.52 -43.89
C GLY A 38 1.09 33.99 -43.99
N GLN A 39 -0.11 33.42 -44.15
CA GLN A 39 -0.66 32.82 -45.40
C GLN A 39 0.12 31.59 -45.90
N GLY A 40 -0.42 30.43 -46.30
CA GLY A 40 -1.73 29.77 -46.43
C GLY A 40 -1.36 28.27 -46.68
N SER A 41 -2.20 27.26 -46.89
CA SER A 41 -3.58 27.06 -47.29
C SER A 41 -3.85 25.55 -47.11
N GLY A 42 -5.11 25.13 -46.93
CA GLY A 42 -5.47 23.71 -47.05
C GLY A 42 -6.63 23.32 -46.13
N ARG A 43 -7.80 23.13 -46.72
CA ARG A 43 -9.11 22.97 -46.08
C ARG A 43 -9.36 21.56 -45.54
N GLU A 44 -10.12 21.50 -44.45
CA GLU A 44 -11.01 20.41 -43.99
C GLU A 44 -12.12 20.07 -45.03
N PRO A 45 -13.17 19.23 -44.75
CA PRO A 45 -13.43 18.31 -43.61
C PRO A 45 -13.95 16.90 -44.01
N GLY A 46 -14.00 16.02 -43.00
CA GLY A 46 -15.14 15.15 -42.63
C GLY A 46 -15.75 14.18 -43.65
N SER A 47 -15.84 12.89 -43.28
CA SER A 47 -16.90 12.02 -43.80
C SER A 47 -17.27 10.91 -42.83
N CYS A 48 -18.58 10.71 -42.76
CA CYS A 48 -19.35 9.78 -41.98
C CYS A 48 -19.91 8.69 -42.93
N CYS A 49 -20.09 7.49 -42.40
CA CYS A 49 -21.02 6.44 -42.84
C CYS A 49 -20.80 5.63 -44.14
N THR A 50 -20.77 4.31 -43.90
CA THR A 50 -21.42 3.20 -44.63
C THR A 50 -21.02 2.86 -46.07
N THR A 51 -20.63 1.60 -46.24
CA THR A 51 -20.78 0.86 -47.51
C THR A 51 -21.46 -0.48 -47.25
N PHE A 52 -22.70 -0.59 -47.74
CA PHE A 52 -23.36 -1.84 -48.10
C PHE A 52 -22.86 -2.23 -49.51
N ILE A 53 -22.61 -3.52 -49.74
CA ILE A 53 -22.48 -4.09 -51.09
C ILE A 53 -23.86 -4.63 -51.50
N GLY A 54 -24.35 -4.16 -52.64
CA GLY A 54 -25.62 -4.58 -53.22
C GLY A 54 -25.49 -5.77 -54.18
N CYS A 55 -26.65 -6.24 -54.62
CA CYS A 55 -26.84 -6.79 -55.97
C CYS A 55 -28.25 -6.43 -56.45
N GLN A 56 -28.30 -5.99 -57.70
CA GLN A 56 -29.41 -5.37 -58.42
C GLN A 56 -30.37 -6.40 -59.03
N GLY A 57 -31.56 -5.95 -59.46
CA GLY A 57 -32.37 -6.67 -60.45
C GLY A 57 -33.86 -6.32 -60.52
N GLU A 58 -34.16 -5.10 -61.00
CA GLU A 58 -35.28 -4.65 -61.89
C GLU A 58 -36.80 -4.98 -61.68
N PRO A 59 -37.73 -4.14 -62.24
CA PRO A 59 -39.13 -3.94 -61.79
C PRO A 59 -40.18 -4.26 -62.91
N PRO A 60 -41.39 -3.65 -63.01
CA PRO A 60 -42.48 -3.32 -62.07
C PRO A 60 -43.87 -3.93 -62.49
N GLY A 61 -44.92 -3.79 -61.67
CA GLY A 61 -46.30 -3.62 -62.19
C GLY A 61 -47.43 -4.56 -61.72
N ALA A 62 -48.25 -4.07 -60.79
CA ALA A 62 -49.72 -4.13 -60.68
C ALA A 62 -50.55 -5.45 -60.81
N ARG A 63 -51.27 -5.69 -59.70
CA ARG A 63 -52.69 -6.13 -59.54
C ARG A 63 -53.08 -7.62 -59.64
N ARG A 64 -53.56 -8.06 -58.45
CA ARG A 64 -54.84 -8.72 -58.12
C ARG A 64 -54.88 -10.24 -57.87
N LEU A 65 -55.43 -10.50 -56.67
CA LEU A 65 -56.35 -11.57 -56.24
C LEU A 65 -55.78 -12.95 -55.90
N GLY A 66 -55.94 -13.29 -54.61
CA GLY A 66 -56.59 -14.54 -54.21
C GLY A 66 -55.68 -15.66 -53.73
N ALA A 67 -55.60 -15.82 -52.41
CA ALA A 67 -55.92 -17.07 -51.69
C ALA A 67 -55.24 -17.05 -50.31
N ARG A 68 -56.07 -17.08 -49.26
CA ARG A 68 -55.64 -17.22 -47.86
C ARG A 68 -55.25 -18.67 -47.59
N CYS A 69 -54.11 -18.87 -46.94
CA CYS A 69 -53.74 -20.11 -46.25
C CYS A 69 -53.37 -19.73 -44.80
N PRO A 70 -54.05 -20.25 -43.75
CA PRO A 70 -53.78 -19.85 -42.37
C PRO A 70 -52.53 -20.55 -41.84
N ARG A 71 -51.49 -19.78 -41.49
CA ARG A 71 -50.34 -20.29 -40.72
C ARG A 71 -50.71 -20.39 -39.24
N ARG A 72 -50.56 -21.60 -38.70
CA ARG A 72 -50.63 -21.93 -37.26
C ARG A 72 -49.56 -21.13 -36.49
N THR A 73 -49.98 -20.42 -35.45
CA THR A 73 -49.08 -19.81 -34.46
C THR A 73 -48.63 -20.88 -33.45
N ARG A 74 -47.32 -20.97 -33.19
CA ARG A 74 -46.77 -21.73 -32.06
C ARG A 74 -46.82 -20.85 -30.80
N PRO A 75 -47.10 -21.41 -29.60
CA PRO A 75 -47.03 -20.66 -28.35
C PRO A 75 -45.57 -20.43 -27.92
N PRO A 76 -45.28 -19.39 -27.11
CA PRO A 76 -43.92 -19.10 -26.65
C PRO A 76 -43.47 -20.08 -25.56
N HIS A 77 -42.16 -20.38 -25.54
CA HIS A 77 -41.51 -21.19 -24.51
C HIS A 77 -41.45 -20.46 -23.15
N PRO A 78 -41.55 -21.19 -22.02
CA PRO A 78 -41.39 -20.60 -20.69
C PRO A 78 -39.91 -20.26 -20.38
N PRO A 79 -39.65 -19.27 -19.50
CA PRO A 79 -38.30 -18.90 -19.10
C PRO A 79 -37.63 -19.98 -18.24
N PRO A 80 -36.28 -20.06 -18.21
CA PRO A 80 -35.56 -21.05 -17.42
C PRO A 80 -35.72 -20.82 -15.91
N PRO A 81 -35.62 -21.89 -15.09
CA PRO A 81 -35.78 -21.79 -13.64
C PRO A 81 -34.63 -20.99 -13.01
N ARG A 82 -34.97 -20.11 -12.07
CA ARG A 82 -34.00 -19.37 -11.25
C ARG A 82 -33.22 -20.36 -10.38
N ARG A 83 -31.88 -20.26 -10.37
CA ARG A 83 -31.03 -20.96 -9.40
C ARG A 83 -31.40 -20.52 -7.98
N PRO A 84 -31.45 -21.43 -6.99
CA PRO A 84 -31.60 -21.05 -5.60
C PRO A 84 -30.42 -20.19 -5.17
N ALA A 85 -30.71 -19.10 -4.43
CA ALA A 85 -29.68 -18.25 -3.84
C ALA A 85 -28.83 -19.08 -2.86
N ALA A 86 -27.52 -18.84 -2.85
CA ALA A 86 -26.63 -19.38 -1.84
C ALA A 86 -27.10 -18.95 -0.44
N PRO A 87 -27.01 -19.82 0.58
CA PRO A 87 -27.36 -19.43 1.94
C PRO A 87 -26.46 -18.28 2.41
N PRO A 88 -27.00 -17.31 3.18
CA PRO A 88 -26.20 -16.22 3.72
C PRO A 88 -25.10 -16.79 4.61
N PRO A 89 -23.90 -16.17 4.63
CA PRO A 89 -22.85 -16.56 5.57
C PRO A 89 -23.39 -16.43 7.01
N PRO A 90 -22.95 -17.32 7.92
CA PRO A 90 -23.38 -17.24 9.32
C PRO A 90 -23.04 -15.85 9.88
N PRO A 91 -23.90 -15.29 10.76
CA PRO A 91 -23.61 -14.01 11.39
C PRO A 91 -22.26 -14.10 12.10
N PRO A 92 -21.42 -13.05 12.04
CA PRO A 92 -20.21 -13.02 12.85
C PRO A 92 -20.65 -13.18 14.31
N SER A 93 -20.25 -14.28 14.92
CA SER A 93 -20.40 -14.49 16.36
C SER A 93 -19.74 -13.29 17.03
N ALA A 94 -20.56 -12.35 17.48
CA ALA A 94 -20.18 -11.22 18.31
C ALA A 94 -19.80 -11.79 19.67
N MET A 95 -18.59 -12.36 19.74
CA MET A 95 -17.77 -12.84 20.88
C MET A 95 -16.68 -13.79 20.33
N ALA A 96 -16.00 -13.41 19.23
CA ALA A 96 -14.77 -14.10 18.84
C ALA A 96 -13.68 -13.67 19.83
N ALA A 97 -13.46 -14.56 20.80
CA ALA A 97 -12.64 -14.40 21.99
C ALA A 97 -11.32 -13.66 21.75
N LEU A 98 -11.03 -12.72 22.64
CA LEU A 98 -9.68 -12.24 22.93
C LEU A 98 -8.74 -13.46 22.96
N GLY A 99 -7.88 -13.61 21.94
CA GLY A 99 -6.88 -14.69 21.89
C GLY A 99 -7.21 -15.96 21.12
N HIS A 100 -8.22 -16.03 20.24
CA HIS A 100 -8.35 -17.20 19.35
C HIS A 100 -7.17 -17.27 18.35
N PRO A 101 -6.50 -18.44 18.17
CA PRO A 101 -5.43 -18.63 17.18
C PRO A 101 -5.72 -18.18 15.74
N ALA A 102 -6.99 -18.12 15.33
CA ALA A 102 -7.41 -17.71 13.98
C ALA A 102 -7.99 -16.28 13.92
N ALA A 103 -7.87 -15.49 14.99
CA ALA A 103 -8.39 -14.13 14.99
C ALA A 103 -7.62 -13.21 14.03
N PHE A 104 -8.33 -12.27 13.39
CA PHE A 104 -7.69 -11.24 12.56
C PHE A 104 -6.63 -10.46 13.35
N GLY A 105 -5.48 -10.19 12.71
CA GLY A 105 -4.32 -9.54 13.31
C GLY A 105 -3.49 -10.44 14.23
N ARG A 106 -3.80 -11.73 14.36
CA ARG A 106 -2.94 -12.67 15.08
C ARG A 106 -1.65 -12.89 14.28
N ALA A 107 -0.51 -12.79 14.96
CA ALA A 107 0.80 -13.17 14.41
C ALA A 107 1.62 -13.90 15.48
N THR A 108 2.48 -14.81 15.06
CA THR A 108 3.41 -15.57 15.93
C THR A 108 4.86 -15.20 15.64
N HIS A 109 5.17 -14.91 14.37
CA HIS A 109 6.47 -14.52 13.90
C HIS A 109 6.38 -13.17 13.20
N VAL A 110 7.51 -12.49 13.15
CA VAL A 110 7.69 -11.30 12.33
C VAL A 110 9.07 -11.33 11.69
N VAL A 111 9.13 -11.07 10.38
CA VAL A 111 10.40 -10.86 9.68
C VAL A 111 10.66 -9.37 9.59
N VAL A 112 11.87 -8.95 9.96
CA VAL A 112 12.37 -7.58 9.86
C VAL A 112 13.77 -7.60 9.24
N ARG A 113 14.29 -6.47 8.77
CA ARG A 113 15.64 -6.40 8.19
C ARG A 113 16.40 -5.20 8.74
N ALA A 114 17.69 -5.37 9.01
CA ALA A 114 18.53 -4.27 9.47
C ALA A 114 18.72 -3.20 8.37
N LEU A 115 18.97 -1.97 8.81
CA LEU A 115 19.19 -0.82 7.93
C LEU A 115 20.65 -0.85 7.42
N PRO A 116 20.89 -0.68 6.11
CA PRO A 116 22.23 -0.43 5.59
C PRO A 116 22.61 1.04 5.77
N GLU A 117 23.90 1.34 5.98
CA GLU A 117 24.39 2.73 6.07
C GLU A 117 24.07 3.51 4.79
N SER A 118 24.07 2.83 3.64
CA SER A 118 23.70 3.39 2.34
C SER A 118 22.28 3.98 2.29
N LEU A 119 21.37 3.59 3.19
CA LEU A 119 20.01 4.13 3.28
C LEU A 119 19.99 5.65 3.37
N GLY A 120 20.88 6.24 4.18
CA GLY A 120 20.85 7.68 4.47
C GLY A 120 20.96 8.56 3.23
N GLN A 121 21.74 8.10 2.24
CA GLN A 121 22.04 8.85 1.01
C GLN A 121 21.40 8.26 -0.26
N HIS A 122 21.16 6.95 -0.28
CA HIS A 122 20.83 6.22 -1.50
C HIS A 122 19.43 5.59 -1.53
N ALA A 123 18.72 5.54 -0.39
CA ALA A 123 17.33 5.08 -0.37
C ALA A 123 16.43 5.98 -1.22
N LEU A 124 15.47 5.36 -1.89
CA LEU A 124 14.51 6.06 -2.73
C LEU A 124 13.62 6.93 -1.84
N ARG A 125 13.37 8.17 -2.27
CA ARG A 125 12.47 9.09 -1.57
C ARG A 125 11.72 9.99 -2.54
N SER A 126 10.46 10.26 -2.25
CA SER A 126 9.58 11.09 -3.06
C SER A 126 9.84 12.59 -2.88
N ALA A 127 10.16 12.99 -1.64
CA ALA A 127 10.47 14.37 -1.27
C ALA A 127 11.96 14.57 -1.02
N LYS A 128 12.51 15.68 -1.52
CA LYS A 128 13.81 16.19 -1.06
C LYS A 128 13.59 16.95 0.24
N GLY A 129 13.64 16.21 1.35
CA GLY A 129 13.53 16.74 2.70
C GLY A 129 14.86 16.77 3.45
N ASP A 130 14.76 16.82 4.77
CA ASP A 130 15.91 16.72 5.67
C ASP A 130 16.70 15.42 5.45
N GLU A 131 18.00 15.47 5.76
CA GLU A 131 18.84 14.29 5.75
C GLU A 131 18.41 13.31 6.86
N VAL A 132 18.62 12.02 6.60
CA VAL A 132 18.35 10.94 7.56
C VAL A 132 19.47 10.93 8.59
N ASP A 133 19.13 11.08 9.88
CA ASP A 133 20.07 10.76 10.96
C ASP A 133 20.09 9.24 11.11
N PHE A 134 21.08 8.60 10.49
CA PHE A 134 21.18 7.14 10.45
C PHE A 134 21.24 6.52 11.84
N ALA A 135 22.01 7.10 12.77
CA ALA A 135 22.11 6.58 14.13
C ALA A 135 20.77 6.68 14.87
N ARG A 136 19.99 7.74 14.62
CA ARG A 136 18.61 7.84 15.14
C ARG A 136 17.66 6.86 14.46
N ALA A 137 17.77 6.65 13.15
CA ALA A 137 16.96 5.67 12.41
C ALA A 137 17.18 4.25 12.95
N GLU A 138 18.44 3.88 13.19
CA GLU A 138 18.79 2.59 13.79
C GLU A 138 18.19 2.44 15.19
N ARG A 139 18.29 3.46 16.05
CA ARG A 139 17.65 3.45 17.38
C ARG A 139 16.14 3.31 17.30
N GLN A 140 15.48 4.04 16.39
CA GLN A 140 14.04 3.94 16.17
C GLN A 140 13.65 2.52 15.73
N HIS A 141 14.38 1.94 14.78
CA HIS A 141 14.16 0.57 14.33
C HIS A 141 14.40 -0.47 15.44
N GLN A 142 15.45 -0.31 16.25
CA GLN A 142 15.70 -1.19 17.40
C GLN A 142 14.55 -1.14 18.42
N LEU A 143 14.00 0.05 18.69
CA LEU A 143 12.84 0.20 19.57
C LEU A 143 11.59 -0.46 18.96
N TYR A 144 11.36 -0.28 17.65
CA TYR A 144 10.29 -0.94 16.91
C TYR A 144 10.38 -2.47 17.04
N VAL A 145 11.54 -3.06 16.73
CA VAL A 145 11.79 -4.50 16.86
C VAL A 145 11.65 -4.96 18.32
N GLY A 146 12.11 -4.16 19.28
CA GLY A 146 11.96 -4.40 20.70
C GLY A 146 10.49 -4.46 21.15
N VAL A 147 9.62 -3.62 20.59
CA VAL A 147 8.17 -3.70 20.82
C VAL A 147 7.63 -5.04 20.32
N LEU A 148 7.91 -5.40 19.07
CA LEU A 148 7.37 -6.62 18.46
C LEU A 148 7.86 -7.90 19.16
N GLY A 149 9.16 -8.00 19.40
CA GLY A 149 9.77 -9.16 20.04
C GLY A 149 9.59 -9.15 21.55
N SER A 150 10.23 -8.20 22.23
CA SER A 150 10.34 -8.23 23.70
C SER A 150 9.03 -7.88 24.41
N LYS A 151 8.28 -6.89 23.92
CA LYS A 151 7.03 -6.44 24.57
C LYS A 151 5.82 -7.28 24.16
N LEU A 152 5.68 -7.60 22.87
CA LEU A 152 4.53 -8.34 22.35
C LEU A 152 4.72 -9.86 22.32
N GLY A 153 5.97 -10.34 22.34
CA GLY A 153 6.29 -11.76 22.41
C GLY A 153 6.28 -12.48 21.06
N LEU A 154 6.41 -11.75 19.95
CA LEU A 154 6.57 -12.37 18.63
C LEU A 154 7.98 -12.94 18.47
N GLN A 155 8.11 -14.05 17.74
CA GLN A 155 9.41 -14.53 17.32
C GLN A 155 9.92 -13.66 16.17
N VAL A 156 11.01 -12.92 16.42
CA VAL A 156 11.60 -12.01 15.44
C VAL A 156 12.66 -12.77 14.62
N VAL A 157 12.49 -12.76 13.30
CA VAL A 157 13.54 -13.15 12.35
C VAL A 157 14.15 -11.87 11.78
N GLN A 158 15.37 -11.54 12.20
CA GLN A 158 16.06 -10.35 11.75
C GLN A 158 17.07 -10.67 10.65
N LEU A 159 16.82 -10.13 9.46
CA LEU A 159 17.70 -10.26 8.31
C LEU A 159 18.86 -9.25 8.38
N PRO A 160 20.07 -9.60 7.92
CA PRO A 160 21.17 -8.66 7.81
C PRO A 160 20.87 -7.56 6.79
N ALA A 161 21.49 -6.40 7.01
CA ALA A 161 21.52 -5.32 6.04
C ALA A 161 22.34 -5.72 4.82
N ASP A 162 22.07 -5.09 3.68
CA ASP A 162 22.87 -5.20 2.46
C ASP A 162 23.12 -3.80 1.91
N GLU A 163 24.37 -3.35 1.95
CA GLU A 163 24.76 -2.01 1.51
C GLU A 163 24.44 -1.74 0.03
N SER A 164 24.32 -2.79 -0.79
CA SER A 164 23.92 -2.68 -2.19
C SER A 164 22.41 -2.47 -2.39
N LEU A 165 21.62 -2.59 -1.33
CA LEU A 165 20.16 -2.49 -1.31
C LEU A 165 19.71 -1.45 -0.26
N PRO A 166 19.83 -0.14 -0.54
CA PRO A 166 19.59 0.93 0.45
C PRO A 166 18.21 0.91 1.11
N ASP A 167 17.21 0.35 0.44
CA ASP A 167 15.82 0.27 0.90
C ASP A 167 15.49 -1.05 1.62
N CYS A 168 16.47 -1.93 1.87
CA CYS A 168 16.19 -3.32 2.29
C CYS A 168 15.52 -3.46 3.67
N VAL A 169 15.53 -2.42 4.50
CA VAL A 169 14.75 -2.39 5.76
C VAL A 169 13.24 -2.52 5.51
N PHE A 170 12.75 -2.08 4.35
CA PHE A 170 11.32 -2.04 4.01
C PHE A 170 10.82 -3.38 3.46
N VAL A 171 10.89 -4.40 4.31
CA VAL A 171 10.56 -5.78 3.98
C VAL A 171 9.11 -5.98 3.53
N GLU A 172 8.17 -5.12 3.90
CA GLU A 172 6.77 -5.22 3.48
C GLU A 172 6.60 -5.29 1.97
N ASP A 173 7.44 -4.57 1.22
CA ASP A 173 7.24 -4.43 -0.22
C ASP A 173 7.57 -5.69 -1.01
N VAL A 174 8.40 -6.58 -0.44
CA VAL A 174 8.95 -7.76 -1.13
C VAL A 174 8.16 -9.05 -0.92
N ALA A 175 7.22 -9.08 0.03
CA ALA A 175 6.33 -10.22 0.19
C ALA A 175 4.99 -9.86 0.84
N VAL A 176 3.94 -10.54 0.40
CA VAL A 176 2.60 -10.50 1.00
C VAL A 176 2.29 -11.88 1.57
N VAL A 177 2.01 -11.95 2.88
CA VAL A 177 1.67 -13.21 3.55
C VAL A 177 0.19 -13.20 3.91
N CYS A 178 -0.52 -14.25 3.50
CA CYS A 178 -1.87 -14.52 3.94
C CYS A 178 -1.96 -15.99 4.34
N GLU A 179 -2.36 -16.23 5.59
CA GLU A 179 -2.44 -17.57 6.17
C GLU A 179 -1.12 -18.34 6.05
N GLU A 180 -1.11 -19.42 5.27
CA GLU A 180 0.03 -20.32 5.06
C GLU A 180 0.77 -20.04 3.75
N THR A 181 0.36 -19.03 2.98
CA THR A 181 0.91 -18.71 1.66
C THR A 181 1.61 -17.36 1.67
N ALA A 182 2.80 -17.31 1.09
CA ALA A 182 3.56 -16.10 0.85
C ALA A 182 3.71 -15.85 -0.64
N LEU A 183 3.23 -14.70 -1.10
CA LEU A 183 3.54 -14.16 -2.41
C LEU A 183 4.83 -13.35 -2.32
N ILE A 184 5.91 -13.87 -2.89
CA ILE A 184 7.13 -13.10 -3.15
C ILE A 184 6.83 -12.17 -4.33
N THR A 185 6.90 -10.87 -4.07
CA THR A 185 6.51 -9.85 -5.04
C THR A 185 7.61 -9.62 -6.07
N ARG A 186 7.33 -8.75 -7.04
CA ARG A 186 8.34 -8.17 -7.92
C ARG A 186 8.29 -6.65 -7.74
N PRO A 187 9.16 -6.08 -6.88
CA PRO A 187 9.11 -4.66 -6.57
C PRO A 187 9.14 -3.78 -7.83
N GLY A 188 8.33 -2.72 -7.81
CA GLY A 188 8.21 -1.78 -8.92
C GLY A 188 9.51 -1.02 -9.17
N ALA A 189 10.24 -0.69 -8.11
CA ALA A 189 11.57 -0.11 -8.19
C ALA A 189 12.61 -1.18 -8.57
N PRO A 190 13.30 -1.07 -9.72
CA PRO A 190 14.25 -2.08 -10.17
C PRO A 190 15.42 -2.32 -9.19
N SER A 191 15.87 -1.28 -8.49
CA SER A 191 16.93 -1.36 -7.47
C SER A 191 16.58 -2.29 -6.31
N ARG A 192 15.28 -2.47 -6.04
CA ARG A 192 14.78 -3.26 -4.90
C ARG A 192 14.53 -4.73 -5.23
N ARG A 193 14.62 -5.13 -6.50
CA ARG A 193 14.21 -6.49 -6.93
C ARG A 193 15.06 -7.62 -6.37
N LYS A 194 16.32 -7.36 -5.95
CA LYS A 194 17.16 -8.37 -5.29
C LYS A 194 16.84 -8.56 -3.81
N GLU A 195 16.05 -7.67 -3.21
CA GLU A 195 15.67 -7.81 -1.81
C GLU A 195 14.81 -9.07 -1.57
N VAL A 196 14.14 -9.55 -2.62
CA VAL A 196 13.27 -10.74 -2.58
C VAL A 196 14.06 -12.03 -2.31
N ASP A 197 15.35 -12.08 -2.66
CA ASP A 197 16.16 -13.31 -2.61
C ASP A 197 16.24 -13.83 -1.17
N MET A 198 16.65 -12.95 -0.25
CA MET A 198 16.75 -13.30 1.17
C MET A 198 15.38 -13.47 1.83
N MET A 199 14.38 -12.70 1.41
CA MET A 199 13.02 -12.84 1.92
C MET A 199 12.46 -14.23 1.60
N LYS A 200 12.60 -14.67 0.35
CA LYS A 200 12.18 -15.99 -0.09
C LYS A 200 12.78 -17.10 0.77
N GLU A 201 14.11 -17.11 0.93
CA GLU A 201 14.78 -18.14 1.73
C GLU A 201 14.25 -18.22 3.17
N VAL A 202 13.92 -17.08 3.77
CA VAL A 202 13.43 -17.02 5.15
C VAL A 202 11.99 -17.50 5.25
N LEU A 203 11.13 -17.12 4.30
CA LEU A 203 9.75 -17.58 4.27
C LEU A 203 9.66 -19.09 3.97
N GLU A 204 10.58 -19.64 3.16
CA GLU A 204 10.75 -21.09 2.97
C GLU A 204 11.15 -21.80 4.27
N LYS A 205 12.12 -21.25 5.02
CA LYS A 205 12.53 -21.78 6.33
C LYS A 205 11.40 -21.73 7.37
N LEU A 206 10.50 -20.76 7.25
CA LEU A 206 9.29 -20.66 8.07
C LEU A 206 8.16 -21.59 7.59
N GLN A 207 8.40 -22.40 6.55
CA GLN A 207 7.50 -23.43 6.02
C GLN A 207 6.20 -22.85 5.43
N LEU A 208 6.27 -21.66 4.85
CA LEU A 208 5.15 -21.11 4.08
C LEU A 208 5.15 -21.66 2.65
N ASN A 209 3.96 -21.75 2.07
CA ASN A 209 3.79 -22.05 0.65
C ASN A 209 4.21 -20.83 -0.16
N ILE A 210 5.28 -20.97 -0.94
CA ILE A 210 5.84 -19.85 -1.70
C ILE A 210 5.22 -19.79 -3.10
N VAL A 211 4.71 -18.62 -3.45
CA VAL A 211 4.36 -18.23 -4.84
C VAL A 211 5.23 -17.06 -5.23
N GLU A 212 5.85 -17.11 -6.41
CA GLU A 212 6.78 -16.08 -6.88
C GLU A 212 6.21 -15.32 -8.08
N MET A 213 6.21 -13.99 -8.01
CA MET A 213 5.85 -13.12 -9.13
C MET A 213 7.00 -13.06 -10.15
N LYS A 214 7.06 -14.05 -11.06
CA LYS A 214 8.11 -14.15 -12.09
C LYS A 214 7.82 -13.43 -13.40
N ASP A 215 6.56 -13.03 -13.63
CA ASP A 215 6.15 -12.33 -14.85
C ASP A 215 6.88 -10.97 -14.95
N GLU A 216 7.67 -10.78 -16.00
CA GLU A 216 8.47 -9.56 -16.17
C GLU A 216 7.62 -8.30 -16.39
N ASN A 217 6.38 -8.48 -16.85
CA ASN A 217 5.40 -7.42 -17.04
C ASN A 217 4.63 -7.08 -15.76
N ALA A 218 4.82 -7.86 -14.69
CA ALA A 218 4.17 -7.63 -13.41
C ALA A 218 5.09 -6.83 -12.46
N THR A 219 4.49 -5.91 -11.72
CA THR A 219 5.12 -5.30 -10.56
C THR A 219 4.11 -5.13 -9.44
N LEU A 220 4.54 -5.36 -8.21
CA LEU A 220 3.75 -5.15 -7.01
C LEU A 220 4.67 -4.85 -5.83
N ASP A 221 4.38 -3.79 -5.10
CA ASP A 221 4.95 -3.50 -3.78
C ASP A 221 3.88 -3.85 -2.73
N GLY A 222 4.24 -4.64 -1.70
CA GLY A 222 3.33 -5.01 -0.61
C GLY A 222 2.76 -3.81 0.19
N GLY A 223 3.39 -2.63 0.14
CA GLY A 223 2.84 -1.37 0.63
C GLY A 223 1.52 -0.97 -0.06
N ASP A 224 1.27 -1.42 -1.28
CA ASP A 224 0.00 -1.21 -1.98
C ASP A 224 -1.12 -2.17 -1.56
N VAL A 225 -0.83 -3.17 -0.73
CA VAL A 225 -1.76 -4.24 -0.38
C VAL A 225 -2.34 -4.03 1.02
N LEU A 226 -3.64 -3.75 1.09
CA LEU A 226 -4.41 -3.69 2.32
C LEU A 226 -5.26 -4.96 2.45
N PHE A 227 -4.85 -5.87 3.35
CA PHE A 227 -5.66 -7.03 3.72
C PHE A 227 -6.56 -6.70 4.92
N THR A 228 -7.87 -6.86 4.76
CA THR A 228 -8.85 -6.50 5.80
C THR A 228 -9.23 -7.65 6.73
N GLY A 229 -8.71 -8.85 6.46
CA GLY A 229 -9.19 -10.09 7.05
C GLY A 229 -10.41 -10.69 6.33
N ARG A 230 -10.94 -10.00 5.32
CA ARG A 230 -12.10 -10.45 4.51
C ARG A 230 -11.84 -10.35 3.02
N GLU A 231 -11.04 -9.38 2.60
CA GLU A 231 -10.70 -9.12 1.20
C GLU A 231 -9.38 -8.34 1.12
N PHE A 232 -8.86 -8.18 -0.09
CA PHE A 232 -7.73 -7.31 -0.39
C PHE A 232 -8.18 -6.09 -1.18
N PHE A 233 -7.65 -4.93 -0.79
CA PHE A 233 -7.56 -3.77 -1.67
C PHE A 233 -6.12 -3.62 -2.13
N VAL A 234 -5.92 -3.48 -3.44
CA VAL A 234 -4.60 -3.34 -4.06
C VAL A 234 -4.51 -1.99 -4.76
N GLY A 235 -3.56 -1.17 -4.33
CA GLY A 235 -3.24 0.10 -4.95
C GLY A 235 -2.70 -0.09 -6.37
N LEU A 236 -3.29 0.58 -7.36
CA LEU A 236 -2.67 0.77 -8.67
C LEU A 236 -1.87 2.06 -8.62
N SER A 237 -0.55 1.92 -8.50
CA SER A 237 0.40 2.99 -8.20
C SER A 237 1.52 3.04 -9.24
N LYS A 238 2.54 3.87 -9.00
CA LYS A 238 3.79 3.84 -9.79
C LYS A 238 4.60 2.56 -9.56
N ARG A 239 4.30 1.81 -8.51
CA ARG A 239 5.02 0.61 -8.08
C ARG A 239 4.25 -0.67 -8.39
N THR A 240 2.94 -0.64 -8.25
CA THR A 240 2.06 -1.78 -8.46
C THR A 240 1.19 -1.59 -9.68
N ASN A 241 1.25 -2.54 -10.62
CA ASN A 241 0.46 -2.51 -11.83
C ASN A 241 -0.67 -3.55 -11.82
N GLN A 242 -1.56 -3.42 -12.81
CA GLN A 242 -2.71 -4.31 -13.00
C GLN A 242 -2.32 -5.79 -12.99
N ARG A 243 -1.24 -6.15 -13.71
CA ARG A 243 -0.78 -7.54 -13.80
C ARG A 243 -0.30 -8.09 -12.45
N GLY A 244 0.37 -7.27 -11.65
CA GLY A 244 0.77 -7.62 -10.29
C GLY A 244 -0.43 -7.89 -9.38
N ALA A 245 -1.47 -7.05 -9.46
CA ALA A 245 -2.71 -7.25 -8.72
C ALA A 245 -3.47 -8.53 -9.13
N GLU A 246 -3.49 -8.84 -10.43
CA GLU A 246 -4.07 -10.10 -10.94
C GLU A 246 -3.34 -11.34 -10.42
N ILE A 247 -2.00 -11.32 -10.41
CA ILE A 247 -1.20 -12.42 -9.85
C ILE A 247 -1.48 -12.58 -8.34
N LEU A 248 -1.68 -11.48 -7.61
CA LEU A 248 -2.10 -11.54 -6.21
C LEU A 248 -3.47 -12.21 -6.06
N ALA A 249 -4.45 -11.86 -6.90
CA ALA A 249 -5.76 -12.52 -6.92
C ALA A 249 -5.69 -14.01 -7.26
N ASP A 250 -4.83 -14.38 -8.22
CA ASP A 250 -4.58 -15.79 -8.56
C ASP A 250 -3.89 -16.56 -7.43
N THR A 251 -3.12 -15.86 -6.59
CA THR A 251 -2.42 -16.46 -5.44
C THR A 251 -3.37 -16.68 -4.27
N PHE A 252 -4.24 -15.71 -3.97
CA PHE A 252 -5.16 -15.74 -2.81
C PHE A 252 -6.62 -15.87 -3.24
N LYS A 253 -6.94 -16.97 -3.95
CA LYS A 253 -8.24 -17.18 -4.61
C LYS A 253 -9.46 -17.18 -3.69
N ASP A 254 -9.25 -17.45 -2.41
CA ASP A 254 -10.32 -17.50 -1.39
C ASP A 254 -10.76 -16.10 -0.93
N TYR A 255 -10.04 -15.05 -1.34
CA TYR A 255 -10.31 -13.68 -0.97
C TYR A 255 -10.62 -12.83 -2.20
N ALA A 256 -11.62 -11.95 -2.08
CA ALA A 256 -11.88 -10.95 -3.11
C ALA A 256 -10.70 -9.97 -3.21
N VAL A 257 -10.38 -9.53 -4.42
CA VAL A 257 -9.35 -8.53 -4.70
C VAL A 257 -9.95 -7.39 -5.49
N SER A 258 -9.89 -6.19 -4.92
CA SER A 258 -10.36 -4.95 -5.54
C SER A 258 -9.22 -3.97 -5.74
N MET A 259 -9.17 -3.33 -6.91
CA MET A 259 -8.08 -2.42 -7.27
C MET A 259 -8.48 -0.96 -7.05
N VAL A 260 -7.58 -0.17 -6.46
CA VAL A 260 -7.83 1.21 -6.04
C VAL A 260 -6.76 2.13 -6.66
N PRO A 261 -7.13 3.16 -7.44
CA PRO A 261 -6.13 4.08 -7.99
C PRO A 261 -5.37 4.84 -6.89
N VAL A 262 -4.04 4.88 -6.97
CA VAL A 262 -3.14 5.63 -6.08
C VAL A 262 -2.37 6.65 -6.92
N ALA A 263 -2.75 7.93 -6.83
CA ALA A 263 -2.17 9.00 -7.65
C ALA A 263 -1.13 9.84 -6.90
N ASP A 264 -1.49 10.33 -5.71
CA ASP A 264 -0.75 11.38 -4.99
C ASP A 264 0.02 10.87 -3.76
N ALA A 265 0.28 9.55 -3.69
CA ALA A 265 1.06 8.92 -2.64
C ALA A 265 1.95 7.82 -3.22
N LEU A 266 2.92 7.33 -2.42
CA LEU A 266 3.81 6.26 -2.87
C LEU A 266 3.04 4.93 -3.01
N HIS A 267 2.25 4.59 -1.99
CA HIS A 267 1.46 3.37 -1.93
C HIS A 267 0.06 3.62 -1.35
N LEU A 268 -0.84 2.65 -1.49
CA LEU A 268 -2.16 2.67 -0.85
C LEU A 268 -2.05 2.85 0.68
N LYS A 269 -1.15 2.11 1.34
CA LYS A 269 -0.97 2.20 2.80
C LYS A 269 -0.18 3.43 3.26
N SER A 270 0.20 4.33 2.35
CA SER A 270 0.76 5.64 2.74
C SER A 270 -0.26 6.51 3.47
N PHE A 271 -1.56 6.24 3.31
CA PHE A 271 -2.64 7.01 3.95
C PHE A 271 -3.72 6.14 4.62
N CYS A 272 -3.52 4.82 4.70
CA CYS A 272 -4.45 3.92 5.38
C CYS A 272 -3.78 2.66 5.92
N SER A 273 -4.45 1.99 6.87
CA SER A 273 -4.11 0.65 7.34
C SER A 273 -5.27 0.08 8.17
N MET A 274 -5.16 -1.18 8.62
CA MET A 274 -6.13 -1.75 9.55
C MET A 274 -5.76 -1.37 10.99
N ALA A 275 -6.66 -0.67 11.69
CA ALA A 275 -6.50 -0.30 13.10
C ALA A 275 -7.20 -1.29 14.06
N GLY A 276 -7.94 -2.25 13.52
CA GLY A 276 -8.67 -3.26 14.28
C GLY A 276 -9.50 -4.15 13.36
N PRO A 277 -10.19 -5.18 13.90
CA PRO A 277 -11.16 -5.93 13.12
C PRO A 277 -12.27 -4.99 12.66
N ASN A 278 -12.58 -4.97 11.37
CA ASN A 278 -13.55 -4.06 10.75
C ASN A 278 -13.20 -2.56 10.81
N LEU A 279 -12.02 -2.15 11.28
CA LEU A 279 -11.67 -0.75 11.48
C LEU A 279 -10.50 -0.33 10.59
N ILE A 280 -10.76 0.55 9.63
CA ILE A 280 -9.73 1.13 8.74
C ILE A 280 -9.29 2.48 9.30
N ALA A 281 -8.00 2.63 9.64
CA ALA A 281 -7.40 3.94 9.81
C ALA A 281 -7.23 4.62 8.46
N ILE A 282 -7.60 5.89 8.35
CA ILE A 282 -7.60 6.62 7.09
C ILE A 282 -7.23 8.10 7.30
N GLY A 283 -6.38 8.63 6.43
CA GLY A 283 -6.03 10.05 6.37
C GLY A 283 -7.21 10.96 6.01
N SER A 284 -7.09 12.26 6.29
CA SER A 284 -8.14 13.25 6.05
C SER A 284 -8.00 13.98 4.71
N SER A 285 -6.92 13.76 3.97
CA SER A 285 -6.75 14.39 2.65
C SER A 285 -7.85 13.98 1.67
N GLU A 286 -8.04 14.81 0.64
CA GLU A 286 -8.99 14.50 -0.44
C GLU A 286 -8.64 13.16 -1.12
N ALA A 287 -7.35 12.90 -1.37
CA ALA A 287 -6.88 11.67 -1.99
C ALA A 287 -7.22 10.44 -1.14
N ALA A 288 -6.93 10.49 0.16
CA ALA A 288 -7.24 9.41 1.10
C ALA A 288 -8.75 9.15 1.19
N GLN A 289 -9.57 10.20 1.36
CA GLN A 289 -11.02 10.07 1.45
C GLN A 289 -11.65 9.59 0.13
N LYS A 290 -11.09 9.97 -1.03
CA LYS A 290 -11.53 9.46 -2.34
C LYS A 290 -11.20 7.97 -2.49
N ALA A 291 -9.99 7.55 -2.13
CA ALA A 291 -9.59 6.14 -2.14
C ALA A 291 -10.49 5.30 -1.22
N LEU A 292 -10.78 5.77 0.00
CA LEU A 292 -11.70 5.11 0.92
C LEU A 292 -13.10 4.93 0.32
N LYS A 293 -13.66 5.96 -0.30
CA LYS A 293 -14.99 5.87 -0.94
C LYS A 293 -15.00 4.81 -2.04
N ILE A 294 -13.95 4.72 -2.84
CA ILE A 294 -13.81 3.68 -3.88
C ILE A 294 -13.77 2.29 -3.22
N MET A 295 -12.93 2.09 -2.19
CA MET A 295 -12.87 0.82 -1.45
C MET A 295 -14.25 0.41 -0.90
N GLN A 296 -14.98 1.35 -0.29
CA GLN A 296 -16.31 1.11 0.26
C GLN A 296 -17.38 0.85 -0.81
N GLN A 297 -17.23 1.38 -2.02
CA GLN A 297 -18.15 1.12 -3.14
C GLN A 297 -17.93 -0.24 -3.80
N MET A 298 -16.69 -0.73 -3.76
CA MET A 298 -16.30 -2.01 -4.37
C MET A 298 -16.52 -3.21 -3.44
N SER A 299 -16.78 -2.97 -2.16
CA SER A 299 -16.96 -4.01 -1.15
C SER A 299 -18.42 -4.13 -0.72
N ASP A 300 -18.87 -5.37 -0.55
CA ASP A 300 -20.16 -5.67 0.09
C ASP A 300 -20.10 -5.55 1.63
N HIS A 301 -18.90 -5.36 2.19
CA HIS A 301 -18.67 -5.22 3.63
C HIS A 301 -18.66 -3.76 4.07
N ARG A 302 -19.37 -3.49 5.17
CA ARG A 302 -19.34 -2.18 5.81
C ARG A 302 -18.22 -2.12 6.87
N TYR A 303 -17.13 -1.44 6.51
CA TYR A 303 -16.03 -1.14 7.44
C TYR A 303 -16.29 0.14 8.23
N ASP A 304 -15.95 0.12 9.51
CA ASP A 304 -15.80 1.31 10.34
C ASP A 304 -14.51 2.03 9.99
N LYS A 305 -14.45 3.34 10.28
CA LYS A 305 -13.27 4.15 9.97
C LYS A 305 -12.78 4.93 11.18
N LEU A 306 -11.47 4.97 11.35
CA LEU A 306 -10.75 5.85 12.26
C LEU A 306 -10.05 6.93 11.42
N THR A 307 -10.69 8.08 11.28
CA THR A 307 -10.13 9.17 10.48
C THR A 307 -9.16 10.00 11.31
N VAL A 308 -7.92 10.12 10.82
CA VAL A 308 -6.86 10.92 11.43
C VAL A 308 -6.54 12.14 10.55
N PRO A 309 -6.14 13.28 11.12
CA PRO A 309 -5.84 14.50 10.36
C PRO A 309 -4.60 14.36 9.49
N ASP A 310 -3.60 13.58 9.91
CA ASP A 310 -2.33 13.40 9.20
C ASP A 310 -2.32 12.07 8.45
N ASP A 311 -2.25 12.11 7.12
CA ASP A 311 -2.39 10.93 6.27
C ASP A 311 -1.40 9.80 6.61
N THR A 312 -0.11 10.11 6.74
CA THR A 312 0.91 9.09 7.04
C THR A 312 0.79 8.52 8.46
N ALA A 313 0.13 9.24 9.37
CA ALA A 313 -0.19 8.71 10.70
C ALA A 313 -1.34 7.69 10.68
N ALA A 314 -2.08 7.56 9.57
CA ALA A 314 -3.07 6.51 9.37
C ALA A 314 -2.42 5.15 9.08
N ASN A 315 -1.11 5.11 8.80
CA ASN A 315 -0.34 3.88 8.76
C ASN A 315 0.01 3.45 10.18
N CYS A 316 -0.62 2.37 10.63
CA CYS A 316 -0.50 1.80 11.97
C CYS A 316 -0.50 0.28 11.87
N ILE A 317 -0.12 -0.40 12.96
CA ILE A 317 -0.07 -1.86 12.99
C ILE A 317 -0.99 -2.36 14.08
N TYR A 318 -2.07 -3.02 13.65
CA TYR A 318 -2.96 -3.75 14.53
C TYR A 318 -2.48 -5.20 14.72
N LEU A 319 -2.44 -5.65 15.98
CA LEU A 319 -2.13 -7.02 16.35
C LEU A 319 -3.14 -7.53 17.38
N ASN A 320 -3.53 -8.79 17.25
CA ASN A 320 -4.25 -9.53 18.30
C ASN A 320 -3.29 -10.45 19.02
N ILE A 321 -2.85 -10.03 20.22
CA ILE A 321 -1.82 -10.73 20.98
C ILE A 321 -2.48 -11.51 22.12
N PRO A 322 -2.20 -12.83 22.25
CA PRO A 322 -2.66 -13.62 23.39
C PRO A 322 -2.31 -12.91 24.71
N SER A 323 -3.24 -12.93 25.67
CA SER A 323 -3.16 -12.23 26.96
C SER A 323 -3.13 -10.70 26.93
N LYS A 324 -3.03 -10.04 25.76
CA LYS A 324 -3.06 -8.57 25.64
C LYS A 324 -4.26 -8.05 24.84
N GLY A 325 -4.90 -8.90 24.03
CA GLY A 325 -6.05 -8.53 23.21
C GLY A 325 -5.66 -7.65 22.02
N HIS A 326 -6.46 -6.62 21.74
CA HIS A 326 -6.23 -5.67 20.66
C HIS A 326 -5.06 -4.75 21.01
N VAL A 327 -3.98 -4.84 20.23
CA VAL A 327 -2.79 -3.99 20.35
C VAL A 327 -2.69 -3.14 19.09
N LEU A 328 -2.37 -1.85 19.25
CA LEU A 328 -2.20 -0.93 18.13
C LEU A 328 -0.91 -0.13 18.27
N LEU A 329 0.03 -0.35 17.36
CA LEU A 329 1.22 0.50 17.23
C LEU A 329 0.84 1.69 16.35
N HIS A 330 1.03 2.90 16.86
CA HIS A 330 0.71 4.13 16.13
C HIS A 330 1.82 5.17 16.29
N ARG A 331 1.81 6.20 15.44
CA ARG A 331 2.78 7.30 15.49
C ARG A 331 2.69 8.07 16.80
N THR A 332 3.84 8.56 17.26
CA THR A 332 3.95 9.27 18.54
C THR A 332 3.28 10.65 18.55
N PRO A 333 2.85 11.17 19.71
CA PRO A 333 2.35 12.53 19.82
C PRO A 333 3.41 13.61 19.53
N GLU A 334 4.70 13.29 19.65
CA GLU A 334 5.80 14.20 19.28
C GLU A 334 5.90 14.39 17.76
N GLU A 335 5.52 13.36 16.99
CA GLU A 335 5.55 13.40 15.52
C GLU A 335 4.22 13.90 14.94
N TYR A 336 3.09 13.36 15.43
CA TYR A 336 1.74 13.67 14.95
C TYR A 336 0.76 13.89 16.10
N PRO A 337 0.81 15.06 16.78
CA PRO A 337 0.06 15.30 18.00
C PRO A 337 -1.46 15.19 17.81
N GLU A 338 -1.99 15.72 16.71
CA GLU A 338 -3.44 15.71 16.47
C GLU A 338 -3.94 14.30 16.09
N SER A 339 -3.15 13.52 15.36
CA SER A 339 -3.47 12.12 15.08
C SER A 339 -3.32 11.22 16.32
N ALA A 340 -2.32 11.44 17.17
CA ALA A 340 -2.17 10.71 18.43
C ALA A 340 -3.40 10.88 19.35
N LYS A 341 -3.96 12.10 19.45
CA LYS A 341 -5.22 12.36 20.18
C LYS A 341 -6.42 11.57 19.64
N VAL A 342 -6.42 11.21 18.35
CA VAL A 342 -7.46 10.34 17.77
C VAL A 342 -7.28 8.91 18.27
N TYR A 343 -6.05 8.38 18.20
CA TYR A 343 -5.74 7.03 18.68
C TYR A 343 -6.03 6.87 20.18
N GLU A 344 -5.68 7.85 21.02
CA GLU A 344 -5.91 7.84 22.48
C GLU A 344 -7.39 7.67 22.91
N LYS A 345 -8.33 7.86 21.97
CA LYS A 345 -9.76 7.64 22.19
C LYS A 345 -10.16 6.16 22.12
N LEU A 346 -9.32 5.30 21.55
CA LEU A 346 -9.55 3.85 21.48
C LEU A 346 -9.31 3.21 22.86
N LYS A 347 -10.37 3.07 23.66
CA LYS A 347 -10.29 2.53 25.03
C LYS A 347 -10.25 0.99 25.08
N ASP A 348 -10.58 0.36 23.96
CA ASP A 348 -10.57 -1.09 23.75
C ASP A 348 -9.24 -1.62 23.21
N HIS A 349 -8.27 -0.74 22.94
CA HIS A 349 -6.95 -1.08 22.43
C HIS A 349 -5.84 -0.81 23.46
N MET A 350 -4.85 -1.70 23.50
CA MET A 350 -3.54 -1.42 24.07
C MET A 350 -2.73 -0.61 23.05
N LEU A 351 -2.68 0.70 23.24
CA LEU A 351 -1.96 1.63 22.38
C LEU A 351 -0.46 1.64 22.70
N ILE A 352 0.37 1.58 21.67
CA ILE A 352 1.83 1.65 21.79
C ILE A 352 2.34 2.73 20.81
N PRO A 353 2.70 3.93 21.31
CA PRO A 353 3.36 4.93 20.49
C PRO A 353 4.73 4.44 20.02
N VAL A 354 5.02 4.60 18.73
CA VAL A 354 6.29 4.21 18.10
C VAL A 354 6.80 5.35 17.23
N SER A 355 8.04 5.77 17.46
CA SER A 355 8.72 6.78 16.65
C SER A 355 9.22 6.18 15.34
N ASN A 356 9.03 6.92 14.25
CA ASN A 356 9.46 6.52 12.91
C ASN A 356 9.90 7.73 12.05
N SER A 357 10.22 8.85 12.69
CA SER A 357 10.53 10.12 12.01
C SER A 357 11.66 10.03 10.97
N GLU A 358 12.67 9.18 11.18
CA GLU A 358 13.83 9.14 10.28
C GLU A 358 13.55 8.30 9.02
N LEU A 359 12.84 7.17 9.15
CA LEU A 359 12.49 6.34 8.00
C LEU A 359 11.38 6.97 7.14
N GLU A 360 10.52 7.80 7.74
CA GLU A 360 9.51 8.55 6.97
C GLU A 360 10.14 9.55 5.98
N LYS A 361 11.36 10.04 6.23
CA LYS A 361 12.10 10.90 5.28
C LYS A 361 12.43 10.19 3.97
N VAL A 362 12.38 8.86 3.95
CA VAL A 362 12.53 7.99 2.77
C VAL A 362 11.25 7.20 2.50
N ASP A 363 10.10 7.80 2.81
CA ASP A 363 8.75 7.28 2.59
C ASP A 363 8.40 5.98 3.37
N GLY A 364 9.26 5.53 4.28
CA GLY A 364 9.02 4.35 5.10
C GLY A 364 8.11 4.65 6.30
N LEU A 365 6.96 4.00 6.38
CA LEU A 365 6.02 4.11 7.51
C LEU A 365 6.12 2.88 8.44
N LEU A 366 5.21 2.76 9.42
CA LEU A 366 5.29 1.69 10.44
C LEU A 366 5.18 0.30 9.81
N THR A 367 4.19 0.07 8.95
CA THR A 367 3.94 -1.26 8.35
C THR A 367 5.12 -1.73 7.49
N CYS A 368 5.88 -0.80 6.89
CA CYS A 368 6.92 -1.07 5.92
C CYS A 368 8.05 -1.96 6.47
N CYS A 369 8.33 -1.86 7.78
CA CYS A 369 9.50 -2.48 8.42
C CYS A 369 9.27 -3.92 8.89
N SER A 370 8.15 -4.56 8.52
CA SER A 370 7.84 -5.91 9.00
C SER A 370 6.91 -6.72 8.10
N ILE A 371 7.10 -8.04 8.10
CA ILE A 371 6.13 -9.01 7.60
C ILE A 371 5.64 -9.89 8.75
N PHE A 372 4.34 -9.86 9.01
CA PHE A 372 3.71 -10.64 10.07
C PHE A 372 3.25 -12.01 9.57
N ILE A 373 3.48 -13.04 10.37
CA ILE A 373 3.17 -14.42 9.99
C ILE A 373 2.45 -15.11 11.14
N ASN A 374 1.32 -15.77 10.84
CA ASN A 374 0.59 -16.59 11.80
C ASN A 374 0.81 -18.08 11.54
N LYS A 375 1.96 -18.59 11.97
CA LYS A 375 2.22 -20.03 11.92
C LYS A 375 1.31 -20.75 12.92
N LYS A 376 0.51 -21.71 12.45
CA LYS A 376 -0.21 -22.64 13.33
C LYS A 376 0.82 -23.47 14.10
N ALA A 377 0.58 -23.69 15.39
CA ALA A 377 1.42 -24.63 16.13
C ALA A 377 1.27 -26.01 15.48
N ASP A 378 2.40 -26.66 15.18
CA ASP A 378 2.41 -28.03 14.69
C ASP A 378 1.72 -28.90 15.76
N SER A 379 0.53 -29.40 15.43
CA SER A 379 -0.30 -30.24 16.31
C SER A 379 0.24 -31.65 16.46
#